data_AF-A0A7C7RZ40-F1
#
_entry.id   AF-A0A7C7RZ40-F1
#
_cell.length_a   1.000
_cell.length_b   1.000
_cell.length_c   1.000
_cell.angle_alpha   90.00
_cell.angle_beta   90.00
_cell.angle_gamma   90.00
#
_symmetry.space_group_name_H-M   'P 1'
#
loop_
_entity.id
_entity.type
_entity.pdbx_description
1 polymer ?
#
loop_
_entity_poly.entity_id
_entity_poly.type
_entity_poly.pdbx_seq_one_letter_code
_entity_poly.pdbx_strand_id
1 'polypeptide(L)'
;MTKKIFVLLAIIVIASLGLSACGGGSDFVCEDALGCVDIAPDEPVHIAYMLTISGATAFLGEDSKGAIEIAIDDRGGELLGHPITLTGEDSLCSA
;
A
#
# COMPACT_ATOMS: atom_id res chain seq x y z
N MET A 1 47.28 -24.62 3.47
CA MET A 1 45.99 -25.35 3.38
C MET A 1 44.87 -24.62 4.11
N THR A 2 45.07 -24.18 5.36
CA THR A 2 44.08 -23.50 6.21
C THR A 2 43.58 -22.13 5.71
N LYS A 3 44.44 -21.28 5.13
CA LYS A 3 44.04 -19.94 4.65
C LYS A 3 43.05 -19.97 3.48
N LYS A 4 43.18 -20.94 2.58
CA LYS A 4 42.24 -21.15 1.45
C LYS A 4 40.89 -21.67 1.94
N ILE A 5 40.90 -22.51 2.97
CA ILE A 5 39.69 -23.00 3.65
C ILE A 5 38.93 -21.85 4.30
N PHE A 6 39.60 -20.94 5.01
CA PHE A 6 38.93 -19.79 5.64
C PHE A 6 38.29 -18.83 4.63
N VAL A 7 38.95 -18.56 3.50
CA VAL A 7 38.39 -17.72 2.43
C VAL A 7 37.17 -18.38 1.80
N LEU A 8 37.22 -19.69 1.56
CA LEU A 8 36.11 -20.44 0.96
C LEU A 8 34.90 -20.50 1.90
N LEU A 9 35.15 -20.64 3.21
CA LEU A 9 34.11 -20.63 4.24
C LEU A 9 33.44 -19.25 4.36
N ALA A 10 34.22 -18.16 4.28
CA ALA A 10 33.68 -16.80 4.28
C ALA A 10 32.79 -16.51 3.06
N ILE A 11 33.18 -16.98 1.86
CA ILE A 11 32.38 -16.84 0.64
C ILE A 11 31.06 -17.61 0.76
N ILE A 12 31.08 -18.82 1.31
CA ILE A 12 29.85 -19.62 1.53
C ILE A 12 28.90 -18.93 2.52
N VAL A 13 29.42 -18.33 3.59
CA VAL A 13 28.61 -17.58 4.56
C VAL A 13 27.98 -16.36 3.88
N ILE A 14 28.74 -15.57 3.12
CA ILE A 14 28.20 -14.39 2.42
C ILE A 14 27.14 -14.79 1.38
N ALA A 15 27.38 -15.86 0.62
CA ALA A 15 26.43 -16.36 -0.37
C ALA A 15 25.14 -16.88 0.28
N SER A 16 25.24 -17.56 1.42
CA SER A 16 24.05 -18.05 2.14
C SER A 16 23.21 -16.92 2.74
N LEU A 17 23.83 -15.84 3.24
CA LEU A 17 23.08 -14.65 3.63
C LEU A 17 22.39 -13.99 2.42
N GLY A 18 23.07 -13.92 1.27
CA GLY A 18 22.50 -13.36 0.04
C GLY A 18 21.27 -14.12 -0.48
N LEU A 19 21.27 -15.45 -0.39
CA LEU A 19 20.12 -16.27 -0.81
C LEU A 19 18.92 -16.17 0.14
N SER A 20 19.15 -15.93 1.44
CA SER A 20 18.06 -15.79 2.42
C SER A 20 17.25 -14.50 2.25
N ALA A 21 17.82 -13.48 1.61
CA ALA A 21 17.15 -12.19 1.35
C ALA A 21 16.09 -12.28 0.23
N CYS A 22 16.12 -13.34 -0.58
CA CYS A 22 15.09 -13.64 -1.58
C CYS A 22 14.08 -14.68 -1.07
N GLY A 23 13.83 -14.71 0.24
CA GLY A 23 12.81 -15.55 0.84
C GLY A 23 11.43 -15.17 0.31
N GLY A 24 10.97 -15.87 -0.72
CA GLY A 24 9.60 -15.82 -1.21
C GLY A 24 8.68 -16.20 -0.06
N GLY A 25 7.98 -15.19 0.46
CA GLY A 25 6.83 -15.42 1.33
C GLY A 25 5.83 -16.29 0.58
N SER A 26 5.07 -17.11 1.31
CA SER A 26 3.92 -17.80 0.75
C SER A 26 3.02 -16.79 0.04
N ASP A 27 2.52 -17.14 -1.14
CA ASP A 27 1.54 -16.33 -1.85
C ASP A 27 0.41 -15.95 -0.89
N PHE A 28 0.11 -14.65 -0.81
CA PHE A 28 -0.99 -14.17 0.01
C PHE A 28 -2.29 -14.78 -0.51
N VAL A 29 -3.00 -15.51 0.36
CA VAL A 29 -4.32 -16.07 0.02
C VAL A 29 -5.37 -15.08 0.49
N CYS A 30 -6.08 -14.49 -0.46
CA CYS A 30 -7.25 -13.67 -0.14
C CYS A 30 -8.40 -14.56 0.34
N GLU A 31 -8.70 -14.50 1.63
CA GLU A 31 -9.83 -15.23 2.24
C GLU A 31 -11.12 -14.39 2.32
N ASP A 32 -11.08 -13.12 1.87
CA ASP A 32 -12.23 -12.22 1.94
C ASP A 32 -13.29 -12.57 0.88
N ALA A 33 -14.54 -12.71 1.30
CA ALA A 33 -15.66 -13.04 0.43
C ALA A 33 -16.00 -11.93 -0.59
N LEU A 34 -15.63 -10.68 -0.32
CA LEU A 34 -15.76 -9.55 -1.24
C LEU A 34 -14.58 -9.44 -2.22
N GLY A 35 -13.51 -10.21 -1.97
CA GLY A 35 -12.26 -10.19 -2.74
C GLY A 35 -11.23 -9.20 -2.17
N CYS A 36 -10.01 -9.32 -2.68
CA CYS A 36 -8.89 -8.45 -2.31
C CYS A 36 -8.48 -7.61 -3.51
N VAL A 37 -7.83 -6.48 -3.22
CA VAL A 37 -7.22 -5.63 -4.23
C VAL A 37 -5.75 -6.01 -4.34
N ASP A 38 -5.36 -6.54 -5.50
CA ASP A 38 -3.96 -6.76 -5.85
C ASP A 38 -3.38 -5.45 -6.40
N ILE A 39 -2.36 -4.93 -5.71
CA ILE A 39 -1.65 -3.72 -6.11
C ILE A 39 -0.23 -4.13 -6.49
N ALA A 40 0.18 -3.82 -7.71
CA ALA A 40 1.52 -4.18 -8.16
C ALA A 40 2.58 -3.39 -7.38
N PRO A 41 3.84 -3.88 -7.31
CA PRO A 41 4.95 -3.08 -6.80
C PRO A 41 4.99 -1.71 -7.50
N ASP A 42 5.25 -0.66 -6.72
CA ASP A 42 5.32 0.73 -7.18
C ASP A 42 4.00 1.36 -7.70
N GLU A 43 2.88 0.62 -7.74
CA GLU A 43 1.57 1.18 -8.08
C GLU A 43 0.93 1.86 -6.87
N PRO A 44 0.13 2.93 -7.08
CA PRO A 44 -0.57 3.60 -5.99
C PRO A 44 -1.76 2.80 -5.47
N VAL A 45 -2.10 3.02 -4.19
CA VAL A 45 -3.41 2.68 -3.65
C VAL A 45 -4.40 3.76 -4.10
N HIS A 46 -5.33 3.40 -4.98
CA HIS A 46 -6.38 4.31 -5.44
C HIS A 46 -7.61 4.24 -4.53
N ILE A 47 -7.87 5.34 -3.82
CA ILE A 47 -9.05 5.52 -2.99
C ILE A 47 -10.01 6.45 -3.73
N ALA A 48 -11.25 5.99 -3.91
CA ALA A 48 -12.33 6.80 -4.46
C ALA A 48 -13.33 7.17 -3.36
N TYR A 49 -13.81 8.41 -3.37
CA TYR A 49 -14.98 8.81 -2.58
C TYR A 49 -16.14 9.17 -3.49
N MET A 50 -17.35 8.91 -3.00
CA MET A 50 -18.59 9.37 -3.58
C MET A 50 -19.37 10.06 -2.46
N LEU A 51 -19.32 11.40 -2.46
CA LEU A 51 -19.82 12.24 -1.38
C LEU A 51 -20.81 13.28 -1.93
N THR A 52 -21.58 13.94 -1.07
CA THR A 52 -22.42 15.07 -1.48
C THR A 52 -21.64 16.36 -1.27
N ILE A 53 -20.94 16.82 -2.30
CA ILE A 53 -20.02 17.98 -2.20
C ILE A 53 -20.59 19.24 -2.86
N SER A 54 -21.83 19.17 -3.34
CA SER A 54 -22.60 20.34 -3.75
C SER A 54 -24.05 20.26 -3.23
N GLY A 55 -24.82 21.33 -3.44
CA GLY A 55 -26.21 21.43 -3.03
C GLY A 55 -26.41 21.68 -1.52
N ALA A 56 -27.61 21.37 -1.01
CA ALA A 56 -28.03 21.73 0.34
C ALA A 56 -27.27 20.97 1.45
N THR A 57 -26.69 19.81 1.11
CA THR A 57 -25.96 18.94 2.03
C THR A 57 -24.44 18.97 1.81
N ALA A 58 -23.94 19.89 0.96
CA ALA A 58 -22.51 19.99 0.60
C ALA A 58 -21.57 19.94 1.80
N PHE A 59 -21.94 20.63 2.89
CA PHE A 59 -21.13 20.72 4.11
C PHE A 59 -20.78 19.35 4.71
N LEU A 60 -21.63 18.34 4.55
CA LEU A 60 -21.36 16.98 5.04
C LEU A 60 -20.29 16.28 4.20
N GLY A 61 -20.36 16.44 2.87
CA GLY A 61 -19.37 15.86 1.96
C GLY A 61 -18.05 16.62 2.00
N GLU A 62 -18.07 17.94 2.13
CA GLU A 62 -16.86 18.75 2.28
C GLU A 62 -16.11 18.42 3.58
N ASP A 63 -16.84 18.27 4.69
CA ASP A 63 -16.25 17.81 5.98
C ASP A 63 -15.62 16.42 5.83
N SER A 64 -16.35 15.48 5.23
CA SER A 64 -15.85 14.11 5.01
C SER A 64 -14.64 14.08 4.06
N LYS A 65 -14.66 14.86 2.98
CA LYS A 65 -13.54 14.98 2.03
C LYS A 65 -12.31 15.54 2.74
N GLY A 66 -12.47 16.61 3.52
CA GLY A 66 -11.37 17.19 4.29
C GLY A 66 -10.79 16.20 5.29
N ALA A 67 -11.64 15.39 5.95
CA ALA A 67 -11.18 14.34 6.85
C ALA A 67 -10.38 13.24 6.14
N ILE A 68 -10.75 12.88 4.90
CA ILE A 68 -9.98 11.93 4.07
C ILE A 68 -8.60 12.52 3.75
N GLU A 69 -8.54 13.77 3.30
CA GLU A 69 -7.29 14.45 2.95
C GLU A 69 -6.36 14.55 4.17
N ILE A 70 -6.88 14.93 5.34
CA ILE A 70 -6.11 14.95 6.60
C ILE A 70 -5.61 13.55 6.97
N ALA A 71 -6.43 12.52 6.84
CA ALA A 71 -6.04 11.15 7.18
C ALA A 71 -4.98 10.56 6.21
N ILE A 72 -4.90 11.07 4.99
CA ILE A 72 -3.84 10.76 4.03
C ILE A 72 -2.55 11.48 4.43
N ASP A 73 -2.64 12.78 4.77
CA ASP A 73 -1.50 13.59 5.21
C ASP A 73 -0.89 13.05 6.51
N ASP A 74 -1.71 12.62 7.47
CA ASP A 74 -1.26 12.01 8.74
C ASP A 74 -0.49 10.69 8.52
N ARG A 75 -0.74 10.00 7.39
CA ARG A 75 0.02 8.82 6.97
C ARG A 75 1.25 9.14 6.13
N GLY A 76 1.50 10.42 5.84
CA GLY A 76 2.60 10.86 4.99
C GLY A 76 2.35 10.60 3.50
N GLY A 77 1.08 10.47 3.07
CA GLY A 77 0.70 10.28 1.68
C GLY A 77 0.82 8.85 1.15
N GLU A 78 1.15 7.87 2.01
CA GLU A 78 1.34 6.47 1.62
C GLU A 78 0.55 5.50 2.49
N LEU A 79 0.21 4.33 1.93
CA LEU A 79 -0.37 3.21 2.65
C LEU A 79 0.42 1.94 2.29
N LEU A 80 0.98 1.28 3.30
CA LEU A 80 1.77 0.05 3.14
C LEU A 80 2.94 0.19 2.13
N GLY A 81 3.53 1.37 2.02
CA GLY A 81 4.64 1.66 1.10
C GLY A 81 4.20 2.01 -0.33
N HIS A 82 2.90 2.14 -0.57
CA HIS A 82 2.34 2.59 -1.84
C HIS A 82 1.82 4.02 -1.73
N PRO A 83 2.06 4.91 -2.71
CA PRO A 83 1.48 6.24 -2.72
C PRO A 83 -0.05 6.17 -2.77
N ILE A 84 -0.74 7.07 -2.06
CA ILE A 84 -2.20 7.15 -2.11
C ILE A 84 -2.62 8.12 -3.22
N THR A 85 -3.52 7.68 -4.10
CA THR A 85 -4.23 8.56 -5.03
C THR A 85 -5.68 8.69 -4.58
N LEU A 86 -6.20 9.92 -4.61
CA LEU A 86 -7.59 10.21 -4.24
C LEU A 86 -8.36 10.70 -5.48
N THR A 87 -9.53 10.11 -5.73
CA THR A 87 -10.48 10.62 -6.73
C THR A 87 -11.86 10.75 -6.12
N GLY A 88 -12.62 11.72 -6.61
CA GLY A 88 -13.92 12.07 -6.05
C GLY A 88 -15.02 12.14 -7.08
N GLU A 89 -16.21 11.74 -6.65
CA GLU A 89 -17.46 11.95 -7.36
C GLU A 89 -18.48 12.67 -6.46
N ASP A 90 -19.20 13.64 -7.04
CA ASP A 90 -20.33 14.29 -6.38
C ASP A 90 -21.61 13.49 -6.62
N SER A 91 -22.02 12.77 -5.58
CA SER A 91 -23.23 11.94 -5.58
C SER A 91 -24.54 12.74 -5.55
N LEU A 92 -24.48 14.04 -5.30
CA LEU A 92 -25.65 14.93 -5.10
C LEU A 92 -26.62 14.45 -4.00
N CYS A 93 -26.22 13.48 -3.16
CA CYS A 93 -27.10 12.76 -2.25
C CYS A 93 -28.34 12.19 -2.97
N SER A 94 -28.18 11.77 -4.24
CA SER A 94 -29.25 11.29 -5.10
C SER A 94 -29.09 9.81 -5.51
N ALA A 95 -28.28 9.07 -4.77
CA ALA A 95 -28.07 7.63 -4.95
C ALA A 95 -29.36 6.83 -4.72
#